data_AF-A0A358NEI5-F1
#
_entry.id   AF-A0A358NEI5-F1
#
_cell.length_a   1.000
_cell.length_b   1.000
_cell.length_c   1.000
_cell.angle_alpha   90.00
_cell.angle_beta   90.00
_cell.angle_gamma   90.00
#
_symmetry.space_group_name_H-M   'P 1'
#
loop_
_entity.id
_entity.type
_entity.pdbx_description
1 polymer ?
#
loop_
_entity_poly.entity_id
_entity_poly.type
_entity_poly.pdbx_seq_one_letter_code
_entity_poly.pdbx_strand_id
1 'polypeptide(L)'
;MGKDICYINRSDGKIYKEGLATPMNSGEQGIEISSFVDYVVLKFDSTVPDSYGTIVYSKDGKELLKTPNSMAIISSDINEMAYYDEKLNKYS
;
A
#
# COMPACT_ATOMS: atom_id res chain seq x y z
N MET A 1 2.55 23.48 -7.82
CA MET A 1 3.57 23.02 -6.84
C MET A 1 2.96 21.89 -6.04
N GLY A 2 3.65 20.75 -6.01
CA GLY A 2 3.13 19.41 -5.73
C GLY A 2 2.51 19.25 -4.35
N LYS A 3 1.42 18.49 -4.28
CA LYS A 3 0.72 18.19 -3.02
C LYS A 3 0.47 16.69 -2.79
N ASP A 4 0.94 15.82 -3.69
CA ASP A 4 0.67 14.38 -3.63
C ASP A 4 1.94 13.54 -3.78
N ILE A 5 3.07 14.03 -3.25
CA ILE A 5 4.28 13.22 -3.16
C ILE A 5 4.18 12.36 -1.91
N CYS A 6 4.13 11.04 -2.11
CA CYS A 6 4.30 10.06 -1.05
C CYS A 6 5.77 9.59 -1.01
N TYR A 7 6.34 9.45 0.18
CA TYR A 7 7.70 8.97 0.36
C TYR A 7 7.84 8.07 1.58
N ILE A 8 8.80 7.14 1.52
CA ILE A 8 9.19 6.32 2.66
C ILE A 8 10.29 7.06 3.41
N ASN A 9 10.06 7.37 4.68
CA ASN A 9 11.09 7.88 5.55
C ASN A 9 12.01 6.73 5.99
N ARG A 10 13.31 6.88 5.73
CA ARG A 10 14.31 5.84 6.04
C ARG A 10 14.59 5.66 7.52
N SER A 11 14.32 6.67 8.37
CA SER A 11 14.63 6.58 9.80
C SER A 11 13.65 5.70 10.56
N ASP A 12 12.38 5.68 10.15
CA ASP A 12 11.30 4.96 10.82
C ASP A 12 10.59 3.93 9.93
N GLY A 13 10.92 3.89 8.62
CA GLY A 13 10.29 3.01 7.65
C GLY A 13 8.82 3.34 7.40
N LYS A 14 8.35 4.55 7.70
CA LYS A 14 6.94 4.93 7.55
C LYS A 14 6.72 5.71 6.25
N ILE A 15 5.52 5.59 5.70
CA ILE A 15 5.10 6.33 4.52
C ILE A 15 4.48 7.64 4.97
N TYR A 16 4.95 8.74 4.40
CA TYR A 16 4.43 10.07 4.63
C TYR A 16 3.93 10.68 3.31
N LYS A 17 2.90 11.49 3.43
CA LYS A 17 2.49 12.42 2.38
C LYS A 17 3.14 13.77 2.66
N GLU A 18 3.72 14.39 1.63
CA GLU A 18 4.34 15.71 1.77
C GLU A 18 3.37 16.73 2.39
N GLY A 19 3.84 17.45 3.41
CA GLY A 19 3.04 18.41 4.17
C GLY A 19 2.21 17.82 5.30
N LEU A 20 2.18 16.49 5.49
CA LEU A 20 1.58 15.84 6.66
C LEU A 20 2.66 15.36 7.62
N ALA A 21 2.48 15.66 8.91
CA ALA A 21 3.39 15.22 9.98
C ALA A 21 3.09 13.79 10.46
N THR A 22 1.89 13.28 10.19
CA THR A 22 1.46 11.95 10.59
C THR A 22 1.70 10.94 9.48
N PRO A 23 2.29 9.76 9.77
CA PRO A 23 2.46 8.72 8.78
C PRO A 23 1.11 8.17 8.33
N MET A 24 1.07 7.67 7.09
CA MET A 24 -0.10 7.01 6.52
C MET A 24 -0.34 5.62 7.09
N ASN A 25 0.69 5.03 7.70
CA ASN A 25 0.66 3.73 8.34
C ASN A 25 0.97 3.81 9.83
N SER A 26 0.33 2.93 10.62
CA SER A 26 0.44 2.92 12.08
C SER A 26 1.57 1.99 12.52
N GLY A 27 1.42 0.67 12.31
CA GLY A 27 2.34 -0.34 12.82
C GLY A 27 3.32 -0.86 11.76
N GLU A 28 2.86 -0.91 10.52
CA GLU A 28 3.50 -1.55 9.38
C GLU A 28 4.78 -0.81 8.95
N GLN A 29 5.67 -1.46 8.22
CA GLN A 29 6.79 -0.80 7.52
C GLN A 29 6.44 -0.62 6.05
N GLY A 30 6.61 0.59 5.52
CA GLY A 30 6.49 0.85 4.08
C GLY A 30 7.69 0.28 3.35
N ILE A 31 7.44 -0.57 2.35
CA ILE A 31 8.50 -1.23 1.58
C ILE A 31 8.61 -0.70 0.16
N GLU A 32 7.49 -0.30 -0.44
CA GLU A 32 7.45 0.14 -1.82
C GLU A 32 6.33 1.16 -2.04
N ILE A 33 6.61 2.14 -2.89
CA ILE A 33 5.62 3.05 -3.47
C ILE A 33 5.74 2.92 -4.98
N SER A 34 4.68 2.44 -5.62
CA SER A 34 4.61 2.29 -7.07
C SER A 34 3.57 3.28 -7.61
N SER A 35 3.95 4.11 -8.57
CA SER A 35 3.04 5.05 -9.22
C SER A 35 2.68 4.54 -10.60
N PHE A 36 1.38 4.52 -10.90
CA PHE A 36 0.80 4.25 -12.20
C PHE A 36 0.05 5.49 -12.70
N VAL A 37 -0.51 5.42 -13.91
CA VAL A 37 -1.18 6.58 -14.54
C VAL A 37 -2.35 7.09 -13.69
N ASP A 38 -3.16 6.19 -13.14
CA ASP A 38 -4.39 6.55 -12.44
C ASP A 38 -4.41 6.22 -10.95
N TYR A 39 -3.39 5.53 -10.46
CA TYR A 39 -3.34 5.09 -9.07
C TYR A 39 -1.91 4.98 -8.53
N VAL A 40 -1.81 5.02 -7.20
CA VAL A 40 -0.58 4.80 -6.44
C VAL A 40 -0.79 3.59 -5.55
N VAL A 41 0.17 2.68 -5.55
CA VAL A 41 0.18 1.47 -4.73
C VAL A 41 1.22 1.65 -3.63
N LEU A 42 0.78 1.53 -2.38
CA LEU A 42 1.64 1.49 -1.21
C LEU A 42 1.71 0.04 -0.72
N LYS A 43 2.90 -0.53 -0.67
CA LYS A 43 3.12 -1.87 -0.11
C LYS A 43 3.76 -1.78 1.25
N PHE A 44 3.34 -2.70 2.12
CA PHE A 44 3.75 -2.75 3.50
C PHE A 44 4.26 -4.14 3.86
N ASP A 45 5.30 -4.19 4.67
CA ASP A 45 5.67 -5.37 5.44
C ASP A 45 5.16 -5.18 6.86
N SER A 46 4.33 -6.11 7.32
CA SER A 46 3.70 -6.02 8.63
C SER A 46 4.01 -7.25 9.48
N THR A 47 4.66 -7.01 10.61
CA THR A 47 4.77 -8.00 11.69
C THR A 47 3.57 -7.97 12.63
N VAL A 48 2.57 -7.10 12.37
CA VAL A 48 1.37 -6.95 13.20
C VAL A 48 0.31 -7.95 12.70
N PRO A 49 -0.20 -8.85 13.57
CA PRO A 49 -1.30 -9.74 13.21
C PRO A 49 -2.53 -8.96 12.73
N ASP A 50 -3.19 -9.47 11.69
CA ASP A 50 -4.44 -8.91 11.11
C ASP A 50 -4.35 -7.46 10.61
N SER A 51 -3.13 -7.03 10.28
CA SER A 51 -2.85 -5.79 9.58
C SER A 51 -3.06 -5.93 8.06
N TYR A 52 -2.73 -4.88 7.30
CA TYR A 52 -2.85 -4.78 5.85
C TYR A 52 -1.48 -4.89 5.17
N GLY A 53 -1.46 -5.46 3.96
CA GLY A 53 -0.24 -5.63 3.15
C GLY A 53 -0.11 -4.61 2.02
N THR A 54 -1.24 -4.07 1.55
CA THR A 54 -1.25 -3.09 0.45
C THR A 54 -2.41 -2.11 0.61
N ILE A 55 -2.18 -0.86 0.24
CA ILE A 55 -3.23 0.14 0.03
C ILE A 55 -3.07 0.74 -1.37
N VAL A 56 -4.18 0.85 -2.10
CA VAL A 56 -4.24 1.49 -3.42
C VAL A 56 -5.04 2.78 -3.31
N TYR A 57 -4.45 3.88 -3.76
CA TYR A 57 -5.09 5.18 -3.85
C TYR A 57 -5.30 5.58 -5.31
N SER A 58 -6.41 6.23 -5.63
CA SER A 58 -6.54 6.95 -6.89
C SER A 58 -5.58 8.15 -6.93
N LYS A 59 -5.29 8.67 -8.13
CA LYS A 59 -4.52 9.92 -8.29
C LYS A 59 -5.11 11.13 -7.55
N ASP A 60 -6.40 11.10 -7.25
CA ASP A 60 -7.09 12.14 -6.47
C ASP A 60 -6.98 11.93 -4.96
N GLY A 61 -6.24 10.90 -4.53
CA GLY A 61 -5.98 10.57 -3.12
C GLY A 61 -7.09 9.77 -2.44
N LYS A 62 -8.07 9.25 -3.18
CA LYS A 62 -9.13 8.40 -2.61
C LYS A 62 -8.62 6.96 -2.44
N GLU A 63 -8.81 6.37 -1.26
CA GLU A 63 -8.55 4.94 -1.06
C GLU A 63 -9.51 4.11 -1.92
N LEU A 64 -8.96 3.27 -2.79
CA LEU A 64 -9.69 2.37 -3.68
C LEU A 64 -9.76 0.95 -3.12
N LEU A 65 -8.66 0.49 -2.51
CA LEU A 65 -8.55 -0.84 -1.96
C LEU A 65 -7.54 -0.87 -0.81
N LYS A 66 -7.83 -1.70 0.19
CA LYS A 66 -6.93 -2.04 1.28
C LYS A 66 -6.97 -3.55 1.51
N THR A 67 -5.83 -4.23 1.32
CA THR A 67 -5.76 -5.68 1.40
C THR A 67 -5.24 -6.15 2.76
N PRO A 68 -5.68 -7.31 3.28
CA PRO A 68 -5.04 -7.92 4.46
C PRO A 68 -3.58 -8.28 4.18
N ASN A 69 -2.77 -8.43 5.22
CA ASN A 69 -1.35 -8.83 5.11
C ASN A 69 -1.16 -10.24 4.50
N SER A 70 -2.20 -11.08 4.45
CA SER A 70 -2.15 -12.39 3.79
C SER A 70 -2.32 -12.33 2.27
N MET A 71 -2.60 -11.14 1.71
CA MET A 71 -2.78 -10.94 0.29
C MET A 71 -1.51 -10.36 -0.35
N ALA A 72 -1.00 -11.05 -1.37
CA ALA A 72 0.11 -10.61 -2.20
C ALA A 72 -0.39 -10.20 -3.60
N ILE A 73 0.19 -9.13 -4.15
CA ILE A 73 0.00 -8.76 -5.57
C ILE A 73 0.84 -9.72 -6.41
N ILE A 74 0.20 -10.39 -7.37
CA ILE A 74 0.87 -11.29 -8.33
C ILE A 74 1.17 -10.54 -9.63
N SER A 75 0.28 -9.63 -10.03
CA SER A 75 0.44 -8.80 -11.21
C SER A 75 -0.34 -7.49 -11.06
N SER A 76 0.19 -6.44 -11.68
CA SER A 76 -0.48 -5.13 -11.78
C SER A 76 -0.12 -4.48 -13.11
N ASP A 77 -1.14 -4.11 -13.89
CA ASP A 77 -1.00 -3.28 -15.09
C ASP A 77 -2.00 -2.11 -15.06
N ILE A 78 -2.03 -1.33 -16.15
CA ILE A 78 -2.86 -0.12 -16.21
C ILE A 78 -4.38 -0.38 -16.09
N ASN A 79 -4.84 -1.59 -16.38
CA ASN A 79 -6.27 -1.94 -16.45
C ASN A 79 -6.68 -2.95 -15.36
N GLU A 80 -5.76 -3.80 -14.90
CA GLU A 80 -6.07 -4.89 -13.97
C GLU A 80 -5.01 -5.03 -12.87
N MET A 81 -5.45 -5.40 -11.67
CA MET A 81 -4.56 -5.82 -10.59
C MET A 81 -5.05 -7.16 -10.02
N ALA A 82 -4.18 -8.16 -10.07
CA ALA A 82 -4.48 -9.51 -9.61
C ALA A 82 -3.78 -9.78 -8.27
N TYR A 83 -4.53 -10.39 -7.36
CA TYR A 83 -4.09 -10.69 -6.00
C TYR A 83 -4.28 -12.16 -5.68
N TYR A 84 -3.46 -12.66 -4.78
CA TYR A 84 -3.61 -13.97 -4.18
C TYR A 84 -3.68 -13.83 -2.66
N ASP A 85 -4.67 -14.48 -2.05
CA ASP A 85 -4.82 -14.53 -0.59
C ASP A 85 -4.47 -15.94 -0.07
N GLU A 86 -3.42 -16.01 0.73
CA GLU A 86 -2.98 -17.25 1.35
C GLU A 86 -4.02 -17.86 2.29
N LYS A 87 -4.93 -17.06 2.87
CA LYS A 87 -5.98 -17.54 3.77
C LYS A 87 -7.11 -18.24 3.00
N LEU A 88 -7.42 -17.81 1.78
CA LEU A 88 -8.45 -18.45 0.95
C LEU A 88 -8.05 -19.85 0.48
N ASN A 89 -6.75 -20.07 0.24
CA ASN A 89 -6.26 -21.34 -0.30
C ASN A 89 -6.13 -22.46 0.75
N LYS A 90 -6.26 -22.16 2.04
CA LYS A 90 -6.21 -23.17 3.13
C LYS A 90 -7.51 -23.98 3.29
N TYR A 91 -8.55 -23.63 2.54
CA TYR A 91 -9.84 -24.34 2.54
C TYR A 91 -10.12 -25.06 1.21
N SER A 92 -9.11 -25.22 0.35
CA SER A 92 -9.18 -25.90 -0.96
C SER A 92 -8.60 -27.31 -0.90
#